data_AF-A0A9D6F4N0-F1
#
_entry.id   AF-A0A9D6F4N0-F1
#
_cell.length_a   1.000
_cell.length_b   1.000
_cell.length_c   1.000
_cell.angle_alpha   90.00
_cell.angle_beta   90.00
_cell.angle_gamma   90.00
#
_symmetry.space_group_name_H-M   'P 1'
#
loop_
_entity.id
_entity.type
_entity.pdbx_description
1 polymer ?
#
loop_
_entity_poly.entity_id
_entity_poly.type
_entity_poly.pdbx_seq_one_letter_code
_entity_poly.pdbx_strand_id
1 'polypeptide(L)'
;MSAFLSKHWFLLLLTLGLGAALSAPAALRHATDFLNPRPTIAVSLLLMAWTMPTRSLLAEARQPYAALWAVLLSYGVVPPLGWALGFLTPFQDLQIGLAIIGSVPCTLASAILWTRLAGGNEATALLTVLGTTFTSWFMTTAWLYVLTGATLQLDAAGMMLDLVLILILPVVFGQALRSSFADFTRGV
;
A
#
# COMPACT_ATOMS: atom_id res chain seq x y z
N MET A 1 14.67 -27.58 -10.31
CA MET A 1 13.50 -26.83 -10.83
C MET A 1 12.56 -26.32 -9.73
N SER A 2 12.31 -27.04 -8.63
CA SER A 2 11.44 -26.53 -7.53
C SER A 2 11.99 -25.29 -6.81
N ALA A 3 13.31 -25.14 -6.68
CA ALA A 3 13.93 -23.98 -6.03
C ALA A 3 13.77 -22.67 -6.81
N PHE A 4 13.79 -22.73 -8.15
CA PHE A 4 13.58 -21.54 -9.00
C PHE A 4 12.11 -21.10 -8.98
N LEU A 5 11.19 -22.06 -9.04
CA LEU A 5 9.75 -21.81 -8.91
C LEU A 5 9.41 -21.21 -7.54
N SER A 6 9.93 -21.79 -6.45
CA SER A 6 9.74 -21.27 -5.09
C SER A 6 10.23 -19.82 -4.92
N LYS A 7 11.28 -19.42 -5.63
CA LYS A 7 11.87 -18.08 -5.53
C LYS A 7 11.17 -17.03 -6.40
N HIS A 8 10.61 -17.42 -7.54
CA HIS A 8 9.97 -16.50 -8.51
C HIS A 8 8.47 -16.69 -8.66
N TRP A 9 7.84 -17.51 -7.80
CA TRP A 9 6.41 -17.86 -7.90
C TRP A 9 5.51 -16.62 -8.00
N PHE A 10 5.83 -15.55 -7.27
CA PHE A 10 5.09 -14.29 -7.29
C PHE A 10 5.16 -13.60 -8.65
N LEU A 11 6.36 -13.47 -9.24
CA LEU A 11 6.54 -12.84 -10.56
C LEU A 11 5.91 -13.70 -11.66
N LEU A 12 6.02 -15.02 -11.56
CA LEU A 12 5.36 -15.94 -12.47
C LEU A 12 3.85 -15.79 -12.39
N LEU A 13 3.25 -15.79 -11.20
CA LEU A 13 1.81 -15.53 -11.05
C LEU A 13 1.39 -14.16 -11.55
N LEU A 14 2.20 -13.11 -11.32
CA LEU A 14 1.89 -11.76 -11.77
C LEU A 14 1.88 -11.66 -13.30
N THR A 15 2.88 -12.24 -13.97
CA THR A 15 2.95 -12.29 -15.43
C THR A 15 1.85 -13.16 -16.04
N LEU A 16 1.56 -14.32 -15.43
CA LEU A 16 0.50 -15.23 -15.88
C LEU A 16 -0.89 -14.64 -15.67
N GLY A 17 -1.11 -13.95 -14.54
CA GLY A 17 -2.34 -13.23 -14.24
C GLY A 17 -2.57 -12.04 -15.18
N LEU A 18 -1.52 -11.27 -15.47
CA LEU A 18 -1.58 -10.18 -16.45
C LEU A 18 -1.88 -10.72 -17.86
N GLY A 19 -1.23 -11.81 -18.26
CA GLY A 19 -1.49 -12.47 -19.54
C GLY A 19 -2.92 -13.01 -19.65
N ALA A 20 -3.44 -13.62 -18.57
CA ALA A 20 -4.83 -14.07 -18.50
C ALA A 20 -5.83 -12.91 -18.55
N ALA A 21 -5.53 -11.79 -17.89
CA ALA A 21 -6.37 -10.59 -17.91
C ALA A 21 -6.49 -9.99 -19.31
N LEU A 22 -5.40 -9.97 -20.08
CA LEU A 22 -5.37 -9.41 -21.43
C LEU A 22 -6.02 -10.34 -22.47
N SER A 23 -5.98 -11.65 -22.26
CA SER A 23 -6.50 -12.65 -23.21
C SER A 23 -7.97 -13.05 -22.96
N ALA A 24 -8.42 -13.05 -21.70
CA ALA A 24 -9.79 -13.46 -21.34
C ALA A 24 -10.38 -12.62 -20.19
N PRO A 25 -10.65 -11.31 -20.42
CA PRO A 25 -11.11 -10.39 -19.37
C PRO A 25 -12.44 -10.81 -18.73
N ALA A 26 -13.33 -11.48 -19.47
CA ALA A 26 -14.63 -11.95 -18.95
C ALA A 26 -14.49 -13.16 -18.00
N ALA A 27 -13.59 -14.09 -18.30
CA ALA A 27 -13.33 -15.25 -17.44
C ALA A 27 -12.64 -14.84 -16.14
N LEU A 28 -11.75 -13.84 -16.21
CA LEU A 28 -11.05 -13.34 -15.03
C LEU A 28 -12.01 -12.56 -14.11
N ARG A 29 -12.93 -11.75 -14.66
CA ARG A 29 -13.96 -11.05 -13.87
C ARG A 29 -14.77 -12.03 -13.02
N HIS A 30 -15.26 -13.13 -13.58
CA HIS A 30 -15.98 -14.15 -12.79
C HIS A 30 -15.15 -14.80 -11.68
N ALA A 31 -13.83 -14.93 -11.87
CA ALA A 31 -12.95 -15.46 -10.83
C ALA A 31 -12.63 -14.42 -9.74
N THR A 32 -12.60 -13.12 -10.08
CA THR A 32 -12.22 -12.04 -9.15
C THR A 32 -13.40 -11.31 -8.51
N ASP A 33 -14.62 -11.44 -9.03
CA ASP A 33 -15.80 -10.78 -8.47
C ASP A 33 -16.10 -11.20 -7.01
N PHE A 34 -15.62 -12.38 -6.60
CA PHE A 34 -15.70 -12.83 -5.20
C PHE A 34 -14.68 -12.15 -4.26
N LEU A 35 -13.63 -11.53 -4.82
CA LEU A 35 -12.56 -10.87 -4.07
C LEU A 35 -12.91 -9.40 -3.86
N ASN A 36 -13.68 -9.11 -2.81
CA ASN A 36 -13.88 -7.74 -2.37
C ASN A 36 -12.52 -7.10 -1.98
N PRO A 37 -12.14 -5.94 -2.55
CA PRO A 37 -10.82 -5.33 -2.28
C PRO A 37 -10.59 -5.01 -0.81
N ARG A 38 -11.65 -4.58 -0.11
CA ARG A 38 -11.63 -4.17 1.30
C ARG A 38 -11.12 -5.28 2.24
N PRO A 39 -11.74 -6.48 2.31
CA PRO A 39 -11.27 -7.56 3.18
C PRO A 39 -9.90 -8.10 2.78
N THR A 40 -9.57 -8.15 1.48
CA THR A 40 -8.26 -8.63 1.02
C THR A 40 -7.13 -7.75 1.55
N ILE A 41 -7.30 -6.43 1.48
CA ILE A 41 -6.33 -5.47 2.03
C ILE A 41 -6.24 -5.63 3.55
N ALA A 42 -7.37 -5.70 4.26
CA ALA A 42 -7.38 -5.87 5.71
C ALA A 42 -6.67 -7.15 6.19
N VAL A 43 -6.90 -8.30 5.52
CA VAL A 43 -6.24 -9.57 5.85
C VAL A 43 -4.74 -9.50 5.56
N SER A 44 -4.33 -8.92 4.43
CA SER A 44 -2.91 -8.75 4.11
C SER A 44 -2.18 -7.90 5.16
N LEU A 45 -2.84 -6.82 5.61
CA LEU A 45 -2.37 -5.94 6.68
C LEU A 45 -2.24 -6.66 8.01
N LEU A 46 -3.24 -7.45 8.38
CA LEU A 46 -3.24 -8.24 9.61
C LEU A 46 -2.05 -9.21 9.66
N LEU A 47 -1.83 -9.95 8.57
CA LEU A 47 -0.73 -10.91 8.46
C LEU A 47 0.65 -10.24 8.53
N MET A 48 0.79 -9.07 7.92
CA MET A 48 2.01 -8.26 8.01
C MET A 48 2.23 -7.68 9.41
N ALA A 49 1.17 -7.15 10.03
CA ALA A 49 1.26 -6.64 11.40
C ALA A 49 1.66 -7.75 12.38
N TRP A 50 1.09 -8.95 12.26
CA TRP A 50 1.44 -10.10 13.10
C TRP A 50 2.94 -10.46 13.01
N THR A 51 3.52 -10.42 11.81
CA THR A 51 4.91 -10.86 11.58
C THR A 51 5.97 -9.82 11.98
N MET A 52 5.60 -8.58 12.32
CA MET A 52 6.53 -7.49 12.60
C MET A 52 6.85 -7.25 14.10
N PRO A 53 8.12 -7.02 14.51
CA PRO A 53 8.47 -6.75 15.91
C PRO A 53 7.90 -5.46 16.46
N THR A 54 7.03 -5.57 17.48
CA THR A 54 6.37 -4.46 18.18
C THR A 54 7.37 -3.40 18.68
N ARG A 55 8.56 -3.83 19.15
CA ARG A 55 9.66 -2.93 19.56
C ARG A 55 10.18 -2.04 18.42
N SER A 56 10.20 -2.54 17.19
CA SER A 56 10.67 -1.81 16.01
C SER A 56 9.67 -0.73 15.63
N LEU A 57 8.37 -1.04 15.72
CA LEU A 57 7.29 -0.08 15.54
C LEU A 57 7.29 1.02 16.59
N LEU A 58 7.45 0.66 17.87
CA LEU A 58 7.50 1.65 18.95
C LEU A 58 8.76 2.53 18.89
N ALA A 59 9.91 1.97 18.50
CA ALA A 59 11.14 2.74 18.32
C ALA A 59 11.00 3.76 17.18
N GLU A 60 10.45 3.32 16.05
CA GLU A 60 10.24 4.20 14.90
C GLU A 60 9.14 5.24 15.16
N ALA A 61 8.08 4.87 15.88
CA ALA A 61 7.03 5.82 16.29
C ALA A 61 7.58 6.92 17.22
N ARG A 62 8.65 6.65 17.96
CA ARG A 62 9.36 7.64 18.78
C ARG A 62 10.30 8.53 17.98
N GLN A 63 10.72 8.11 16.79
CA GLN A 63 11.58 8.89 15.88
C GLN A 63 11.04 8.86 14.45
N PRO A 64 9.87 9.47 14.18
CA PRO A 64 9.18 9.34 12.90
C PRO A 64 9.84 10.15 11.76
N TYR A 65 11.02 10.74 11.96
CA TYR A 65 11.67 11.61 10.98
C TYR A 65 11.88 10.91 9.64
N ALA A 66 12.33 9.65 9.65
CA ALA A 66 12.56 8.90 8.42
C ALA A 66 11.26 8.62 7.66
N ALA A 67 10.20 8.22 8.38
CA ALA A 67 8.88 8.01 7.79
C ALA A 67 8.27 9.32 7.27
N LEU A 68 8.45 10.44 7.98
CA LEU A 68 7.95 11.74 7.56
C LEU A 68 8.64 12.22 6.27
N TRP A 69 9.97 12.05 6.17
CA TRP A 69 10.70 12.31 4.94
C TRP A 69 10.20 11.45 3.78
N ALA A 70 9.94 10.16 4.03
CA ALA A 70 9.39 9.28 3.00
C ALA A 70 7.99 9.70 2.56
N VAL A 71 7.11 10.13 3.47
CA VAL A 71 5.78 10.69 3.15
C VAL A 71 5.91 11.97 2.32
N LEU A 72 6.79 12.89 2.73
CA LEU A 72 7.03 14.16 2.03
C LEU A 72 7.56 13.93 0.61
N LEU A 73 8.50 13.00 0.43
CA LEU A 73 9.00 12.64 -0.89
C LEU A 73 7.92 11.94 -1.73
N SER A 74 7.14 11.05 -1.11
CA SER A 74 6.06 10.34 -1.80
C SER A 74 5.04 11.30 -2.38
N TYR A 75 4.55 12.28 -1.61
CA TYR A 75 3.58 13.26 -2.12
C TYR A 75 4.20 14.47 -2.81
N GLY A 76 5.44 14.82 -2.51
CA GLY A 76 6.10 16.00 -3.08
C GLY A 76 6.76 15.73 -4.43
N VAL A 77 7.26 14.52 -4.65
CA VAL A 77 8.05 14.19 -5.86
C VAL A 77 7.28 13.31 -6.83
N VAL A 78 6.56 12.30 -6.34
CA VAL A 78 5.92 11.29 -7.22
C VAL A 78 4.78 11.88 -8.06
N PRO A 79 3.82 12.68 -7.53
CA PRO A 79 2.74 13.23 -8.35
C PRO A 79 3.24 14.19 -9.45
N PRO A 80 4.16 15.15 -9.17
CA PRO A 80 4.73 16.00 -10.22
C PRO A 80 5.47 15.20 -11.30
N LEU A 81 6.22 14.15 -10.91
CA LEU A 81 6.88 13.29 -11.88
C LEU A 81 5.86 12.53 -12.75
N GLY A 82 4.81 11.98 -12.14
CA GLY A 82 3.73 11.30 -12.88
C GLY A 82 3.06 12.22 -13.90
N TRP A 83 2.78 13.45 -13.50
CA TRP A 83 2.24 14.47 -14.40
C TRP A 83 3.23 14.88 -15.51
N ALA A 84 4.51 15.10 -15.16
CA ALA A 84 5.54 15.44 -16.13
C ALA A 84 5.74 14.35 -17.19
N LEU A 85 5.71 13.08 -16.77
CA LEU A 85 5.74 11.93 -17.68
C LEU A 85 4.50 11.86 -18.57
N GLY A 86 3.36 12.36 -18.10
CA GLY A 86 2.15 12.51 -18.91
C GLY A 86 2.42 13.27 -20.21
N PHE A 87 3.19 14.35 -20.18
CA PHE A 87 3.49 15.13 -21.40
C PHE A 87 4.27 14.35 -22.47
N LEU A 88 4.95 13.27 -22.10
CA LEU A 88 5.64 12.40 -23.07
C LEU A 88 4.67 11.46 -23.80
N THR A 89 3.43 11.33 -23.30
CA THR A 89 2.42 10.45 -23.87
C THR A 89 1.44 11.24 -24.75
N PRO A 90 1.14 10.77 -25.97
CA PRO A 90 0.22 11.46 -26.87
C PRO A 90 -1.26 11.23 -26.52
N PHE A 91 -1.57 10.33 -25.58
CA PHE A 91 -2.94 9.95 -25.21
C PHE A 91 -3.37 10.64 -23.92
N GLN A 92 -4.37 11.51 -23.99
CA GLN A 92 -4.86 12.28 -22.84
C GLN A 92 -5.33 11.39 -21.66
N ASP A 93 -5.96 10.25 -21.96
CA ASP A 93 -6.40 9.30 -20.93
C ASP A 93 -5.22 8.71 -20.16
N LEU A 94 -4.10 8.46 -20.84
CA LEU A 94 -2.89 7.95 -20.20
C LEU A 94 -2.22 9.01 -19.32
N GLN A 95 -2.29 10.29 -19.71
CA GLN A 95 -1.80 11.41 -18.89
C GLN A 95 -2.55 11.48 -17.56
N ILE A 96 -3.88 11.40 -17.62
CA ILE A 96 -4.74 11.41 -16.43
C ILE A 96 -4.45 10.17 -15.58
N GLY A 97 -4.32 8.99 -16.20
CA GLY A 97 -3.96 7.76 -15.50
C GLY A 97 -2.62 7.85 -14.74
N LEU A 98 -1.61 8.47 -15.36
CA LEU A 98 -0.30 8.70 -14.73
C LEU A 98 -0.37 9.71 -13.57
N ALA A 99 -1.18 10.76 -13.71
CA ALA A 99 -1.43 11.69 -12.61
C ALA A 99 -2.16 11.01 -11.44
N ILE A 100 -3.15 10.16 -11.73
CA ILE A 100 -3.88 9.40 -10.71
C ILE A 100 -2.94 8.44 -9.98
N ILE A 101 -2.18 7.62 -10.70
CA ILE A 101 -1.34 6.59 -10.07
C ILE A 101 -0.23 7.20 -9.21
N GLY A 102 0.29 8.37 -9.59
CA GLY A 102 1.29 9.10 -8.82
C GLY A 102 0.72 9.76 -7.55
N SER A 103 -0.59 10.00 -7.50
CA SER A 103 -1.25 10.70 -6.38
C SER A 103 -1.79 9.74 -5.30
N VAL A 104 -1.89 8.45 -5.60
CA VAL A 104 -2.42 7.42 -4.69
C VAL A 104 -1.39 7.07 -3.60
N PRO A 105 -1.82 6.74 -2.37
CA PRO A 105 -0.91 6.37 -1.29
C PRO A 105 -0.01 5.18 -1.60
N CYS A 106 1.10 5.08 -0.87
CA CYS A 106 2.11 4.05 -1.07
C CYS A 106 1.55 2.63 -0.83
N THR A 107 1.97 1.67 -1.65
CA THR A 107 1.49 0.28 -1.53
C THR A 107 2.20 -0.48 -0.42
N LEU A 108 1.40 -1.02 0.52
CA LEU A 108 1.86 -1.74 1.71
C LEU A 108 2.85 -2.87 1.42
N ALA A 109 2.43 -3.82 0.58
CA ALA A 109 3.18 -5.05 0.34
C ALA A 109 4.53 -4.77 -0.33
N SER A 110 4.55 -3.86 -1.32
CA SER A 110 5.78 -3.51 -2.02
C SER A 110 6.71 -2.74 -1.09
N ALA A 111 6.23 -1.70 -0.39
CA ALA A 111 7.05 -0.86 0.46
C ALA A 111 7.82 -1.69 1.49
N ILE A 112 7.15 -2.63 2.16
CA ILE A 112 7.77 -3.45 3.21
C ILE A 112 8.65 -4.54 2.64
N LEU A 113 8.22 -5.22 1.57
CA LEU A 113 9.04 -6.27 0.93
C LEU A 113 10.35 -5.71 0.39
N TRP A 114 10.29 -4.62 -0.38
CA TRP A 114 11.47 -3.98 -0.97
C TRP A 114 12.38 -3.39 0.11
N THR A 115 11.81 -2.81 1.17
CA THR A 115 12.60 -2.31 2.31
C THR A 115 13.32 -3.45 3.02
N ARG A 116 12.65 -4.59 3.27
CA ARG A 116 13.31 -5.78 3.83
C ARG A 116 14.44 -6.28 2.93
N LEU A 117 14.21 -6.39 1.63
CA LEU A 117 15.20 -6.88 0.67
C LEU A 117 16.41 -5.94 0.55
N ALA A 118 16.20 -4.64 0.71
CA ALA A 118 17.26 -3.64 0.75
C ALA A 118 18.00 -3.57 2.11
N GLY A 119 17.62 -4.41 3.09
CA GLY A 119 18.17 -4.37 4.44
C GLY A 119 17.74 -3.16 5.28
N GLY A 120 16.67 -2.47 4.85
CA GLY A 120 16.10 -1.32 5.54
C GLY A 120 15.15 -1.68 6.69
N ASN A 121 14.65 -0.65 7.38
CA ASN A 121 13.75 -0.82 8.52
C ASN A 121 12.28 -0.97 8.08
N GLU A 122 11.73 -2.18 8.26
CA GLU A 122 10.33 -2.50 7.96
C GLU A 122 9.33 -1.62 8.75
N ALA A 123 9.70 -1.17 9.96
CA ALA A 123 8.86 -0.30 10.77
C ALA A 123 8.74 1.11 10.16
N THR A 124 9.82 1.63 9.58
CA THR A 124 9.80 2.91 8.83
C THR A 124 8.90 2.80 7.61
N ALA A 125 9.02 1.71 6.86
CA ALA A 125 8.16 1.45 5.71
C ALA A 125 6.67 1.35 6.12
N LEU A 126 6.37 0.63 7.20
CA LEU A 126 5.00 0.53 7.72
C LEU A 126 4.47 1.89 8.17
N LEU A 127 5.21 2.67 8.95
CA LEU A 127 4.79 4.02 9.36
C LEU A 127 4.61 4.97 8.17
N THR A 128 5.47 4.86 7.15
CA THR A 128 5.32 5.63 5.92
C THR A 128 4.00 5.27 5.23
N VAL A 129 3.68 3.99 5.10
CA VAL A 129 2.43 3.58 4.46
C VAL A 129 1.24 4.01 5.29
N LEU A 130 1.26 3.80 6.61
CA LEU A 130 0.21 4.28 7.51
C LEU A 130 0.00 5.80 7.38
N GLY A 131 1.10 6.56 7.36
CA GLY A 131 1.09 8.00 7.17
C GLY A 131 0.50 8.41 5.83
N THR A 132 0.95 7.79 4.73
CA THR A 132 0.42 8.09 3.40
C THR A 132 -1.05 7.70 3.27
N THR A 133 -1.48 6.55 3.78
CA THR A 133 -2.89 6.15 3.77
C THR A 133 -3.74 7.11 4.61
N PHE A 134 -3.24 7.52 5.79
CA PHE A 134 -3.92 8.50 6.65
C PHE A 134 -4.10 9.86 6.00
N THR A 135 -3.09 10.35 5.30
CA THR A 135 -3.20 11.64 4.61
C THR A 135 -3.81 11.54 3.22
N SER A 136 -4.08 10.33 2.70
CA SER A 136 -4.48 10.12 1.29
C SER A 136 -5.76 10.83 0.89
N TRP A 137 -6.81 10.77 1.72
CA TRP A 137 -8.10 11.40 1.44
C TRP A 137 -7.97 12.90 1.14
N PHE A 138 -6.99 13.56 1.76
CA PHE A 138 -6.69 14.96 1.53
C PHE A 138 -5.63 15.16 0.44
N MET A 139 -4.49 14.47 0.54
CA MET A 139 -3.34 14.64 -0.35
C MET A 139 -3.63 14.16 -1.78
N THR A 140 -4.20 12.96 -1.94
CA THR A 140 -4.57 12.42 -3.26
C THR A 140 -5.57 13.33 -3.94
N THR A 141 -6.58 13.79 -3.21
CA THR A 141 -7.62 14.67 -3.78
C THR A 141 -7.09 16.04 -4.14
N ALA A 142 -6.23 16.62 -3.30
CA ALA A 142 -5.56 17.89 -3.59
C ALA A 142 -4.73 17.79 -4.89
N TRP A 143 -3.94 16.73 -5.04
CA TRP A 143 -3.18 16.50 -6.26
C TRP A 143 -4.06 16.26 -7.47
N LEU A 144 -5.12 15.46 -7.35
CA LEU A 144 -6.07 15.25 -8.46
C LEU A 144 -6.74 16.56 -8.89
N TYR A 145 -7.14 17.41 -7.93
CA TYR A 145 -7.69 18.72 -8.23
C TYR A 145 -6.69 19.61 -8.98
N VAL A 146 -5.44 19.68 -8.51
CA VAL A 146 -4.38 20.48 -9.14
C VAL A 146 -4.03 19.97 -10.55
N LEU A 147 -3.94 18.65 -10.72
CA LEU A 147 -3.43 18.04 -11.96
C LEU A 147 -4.51 17.82 -13.03
N THR A 148 -5.78 17.62 -12.63
CA THR A 148 -6.88 17.29 -13.55
C THR A 148 -8.00 18.32 -13.57
N GLY A 149 -8.03 19.25 -12.60
CA GLY A 149 -9.13 20.21 -12.43
C GLY A 149 -10.43 19.57 -11.93
N ALA A 150 -10.46 18.25 -11.69
CA ALA A 150 -11.65 17.55 -11.24
C ALA A 150 -11.93 17.82 -9.76
N THR A 151 -13.12 18.34 -9.45
CA THR A 151 -13.61 18.45 -8.08
C THR A 151 -14.23 17.12 -7.66
N LEU A 152 -13.51 16.37 -6.84
CA LEU A 152 -14.06 15.17 -6.20
C LEU A 152 -14.82 15.60 -4.93
N GLN A 153 -16.11 15.24 -4.86
CA GLN A 153 -16.87 15.34 -3.61
C GLN A 153 -16.37 14.26 -2.66
N LEU A 154 -15.77 14.67 -1.55
CA LEU A 154 -15.24 13.76 -0.54
C LEU A 154 -16.27 13.52 0.56
N ASP A 155 -16.62 12.25 0.77
CA ASP A 155 -17.16 11.81 2.06
C ASP A 155 -16.00 11.55 3.03
N ALA A 156 -15.53 12.65 3.63
CA ALA A 156 -14.47 12.65 4.64
C ALA A 156 -14.72 11.61 5.74
N ALA A 157 -15.97 11.52 6.21
CA ALA A 157 -16.35 10.65 7.32
C ALA A 157 -16.28 9.18 6.92
N GLY A 158 -16.79 8.83 5.73
CA GLY A 158 -16.69 7.48 5.17
C GLY A 158 -15.23 7.04 4.97
N MET A 159 -14.37 7.92 4.46
CA MET A 159 -12.95 7.62 4.25
C MET A 159 -12.18 7.44 5.57
N MET A 160 -12.45 8.26 6.58
CA MET A 160 -11.86 8.09 7.91
C MET A 160 -12.33 6.79 8.57
N LEU A 161 -13.60 6.43 8.44
CA LEU A 161 -14.14 5.19 8.98
C LEU A 161 -13.51 3.97 8.30
N ASP A 162 -13.40 3.98 6.97
CA ASP A 162 -12.72 2.94 6.20
C ASP A 162 -11.26 2.80 6.64
N LEU A 163 -10.57 3.91 6.88
CA LEU A 163 -9.20 3.86 7.38
C LEU A 163 -9.13 3.19 8.76
N VAL A 164 -9.99 3.57 9.70
CA VAL A 164 -9.99 2.97 11.04
C VAL A 164 -10.25 1.47 10.95
N LEU A 165 -11.23 1.05 10.15
CA LEU A 165 -11.67 -0.34 10.05
C LEU A 165 -10.72 -1.23 9.24
N ILE A 166 -10.14 -0.71 8.15
CA ILE A 166 -9.35 -1.49 7.18
C ILE A 166 -7.85 -1.38 7.50
N LEU A 167 -7.40 -0.28 8.11
CA LEU A 167 -5.97 -0.03 8.39
C LEU A 167 -5.63 -0.14 9.87
N ILE A 168 -6.24 0.69 10.72
CA ILE A 168 -5.84 0.78 12.14
C ILE A 168 -6.22 -0.49 12.89
N LEU A 169 -7.47 -0.94 12.74
CA LEU A 169 -7.99 -2.08 13.48
C LEU A 169 -7.20 -3.38 13.20
N PRO A 170 -6.91 -3.76 11.93
CA PRO A 170 -6.11 -4.96 11.65
C PRO A 170 -4.67 -4.86 12.14
N VAL A 171 -4.06 -3.67 12.08
CA VAL A 171 -2.69 -3.46 12.57
C VAL A 171 -2.62 -3.59 14.09
N VAL A 172 -3.54 -2.94 14.81
CA VAL A 172 -3.62 -3.03 16.28
C VAL A 172 -3.92 -4.47 16.70
N PHE A 173 -4.87 -5.13 16.05
CA PHE A 173 -5.24 -6.51 16.34
C PHE A 173 -4.08 -7.49 16.07
N GLY A 174 -3.38 -7.35 14.94
CA GLY A 174 -2.22 -8.16 14.61
C GLY A 174 -1.05 -7.97 15.59
N GLN A 175 -0.83 -6.74 16.06
CA GLN A 175 0.18 -6.46 17.08
C GLN A 175 -0.19 -7.03 18.46
N ALA A 176 -1.46 -6.93 18.87
CA ALA A 176 -1.94 -7.48 20.14
C ALA A 176 -1.85 -9.01 20.19
N LEU A 177 -2.18 -9.69 19.09
CA LEU A 177 -2.04 -11.15 19.00
C LEU A 177 -0.58 -11.58 19.10
N ARG A 178 0.31 -10.83 18.46
CA ARG A 178 1.75 -11.09 18.54
C ARG A 178 2.30 -10.89 19.95
N SER A 179 1.93 -9.83 20.66
CA SER A 179 2.42 -9.60 22.03
C SER A 179 2.01 -10.74 22.96
N SER A 180 0.77 -11.20 22.87
CA SER A 180 0.28 -12.34 23.66
C SER A 180 1.05 -13.65 23.36
N PHE A 181 1.45 -13.86 22.11
CA PHE A 181 2.25 -15.02 21.71
C PHE A 181 3.75 -14.91 22.05
N ALA A 182 4.30 -13.70 22.01
CA ALA A 182 5.69 -13.42 22.39
C ALA A 182 5.90 -13.53 23.90
N ASP A 183 4.89 -13.20 24.71
CA ASP A 183 4.89 -13.42 26.15
C ASP A 183 4.69 -14.90 26.49
N PHE A 184 3.89 -15.64 25.72
CA PHE A 184 3.74 -17.10 25.86
C PHE A 184 5.05 -17.87 25.60
N THR A 185 5.87 -17.43 24.66
CA THR A 185 7.16 -18.06 24.32
C THR A 185 8.33 -17.65 25.22
N ARG A 186 8.16 -16.63 26.08
CA ARG A 186 9.15 -16.27 27.12
C ARG A 186 8.87 -16.93 28.47
N GLY A 187 7.71 -17.58 28.62
CA GLY A 187 7.30 -18.34 29.81
C GLY A 187 7.55 -19.85 29.73
N VAL A 188 8.17 -20.34 28.64
CA VAL A 188 8.64 -21.73 28.45
C VAL A 188 10.14 -21.69 28.24
#